data_AF-A0A0K0G2B2-F1
#
_entry.id   AF-A0A0K0G2B2-F1
#
_cell.length_a   1.000
_cell.length_b   1.000
_cell.length_c   1.000
_cell.angle_alpha   90.00
_cell.angle_beta   90.00
_cell.angle_gamma   90.00
#
_symmetry.space_group_name_H-M   'P 1'
#
loop_
_entity.id
_entity.type
_entity.pdbx_description
1 polymer ?
#
loop_
_entity_poly.entity_id
_entity_poly.type
_entity_poly.pdbx_seq_one_letter_code
_entity_poly.pdbx_strand_id
1 'polypeptide(L)'
;MPPNYCEGHQIKMELSSPRSGTDEKELKKGDLRFRFNRRESRLIWLSHEAKVRETLGNDYELMMRIISMVTRVSERKNLRLASKLYESLCNEKESVKWQCDFIDRTTSRRHFIHTISLSNHENLINLHGSTLIINLPKVTPETTAYLKIHKTNIILNSCRIRTMEVRCLNGRYRSYLKSLDCFENVKTVTYSPEYPKDINLRFFKSCETLKPTNIRFLCCHGIPIEPPDVDYEEFDEYIPSSVEKIELLCRPDEIDWIFEVANFIPEKRFENLVLSSYFVENLPGLKNSGRKMLILTRCFKNVEVTINQKLSYNVIDFFMKYDWLIVFTSETNVEYFVDIVLSKNGPTEYDLQEHEKVPRNFNNLLELKRFKAFKVTCDDSWKKPPKFYTSPFPYLLNMMRNLVKLELSMNIFLTTADVENLIDTLSGTLEDVKFTDCRMLKESGIRLLATKCTRIKNLSLESLSSPNIPIQKITWYFKNLQSLSMYFLSHPKNIGSFASFVESDSKNSPRINKWPDMDFLHLAFESPKDKDLKTLRSIEKGTPRKGGIFIIKHHGTTDNHRHKIVEIIIQKSVTFYEKYIKIFSLPCWL
;
A
#
# COMPACT_ATOMS: atom_id res chain seq x y z
N MET A 1 36.35 0.53 34.95
CA MET A 1 35.98 1.75 35.68
C MET A 1 34.60 2.20 35.21
N PRO A 2 33.54 2.04 36.00
CA PRO A 2 32.24 2.64 35.70
C PRO A 2 32.06 3.96 36.47
N PRO A 3 31.39 4.99 35.92
CA PRO A 3 31.02 6.16 36.70
C PRO A 3 29.62 6.03 37.32
N ASN A 4 29.53 6.71 38.46
CA ASN A 4 28.49 6.74 39.47
C ASN A 4 27.11 7.23 39.02
N TYR A 5 26.09 6.66 39.66
CA TYR A 5 24.75 7.23 39.81
C TYR A 5 24.79 8.43 40.76
N CYS A 6 24.10 9.52 40.41
CA CYS A 6 23.79 10.63 41.32
C CYS A 6 22.28 10.74 41.58
N GLU A 7 22.00 11.16 42.80
CA GLU A 7 20.79 11.06 43.59
C GLU A 7 19.67 12.04 43.21
N GLY A 8 18.44 11.66 43.59
CA GLY A 8 17.23 12.46 43.45
C GLY A 8 17.10 13.58 44.49
N HIS A 9 16.37 14.62 44.12
CA HIS A 9 15.88 15.65 45.04
C HIS A 9 14.36 15.60 45.11
N GLN A 10 13.83 15.45 46.33
CA GLN A 10 12.43 15.64 46.67
C GLN A 10 12.18 17.12 47.00
N ILE A 11 11.16 17.71 46.39
CA ILE A 11 10.64 19.04 46.71
C ILE A 11 9.45 18.86 47.67
N LYS A 12 9.54 19.49 48.84
CA LYS A 12 8.51 19.56 49.87
C LYS A 12 7.64 20.80 49.60
N MET A 13 6.32 20.64 49.44
CA MET A 13 5.36 21.76 49.42
C MET A 13 4.68 21.89 50.78
N GLU A 14 4.79 23.07 51.37
CA GLU A 14 4.02 23.48 52.55
C GLU A 14 2.66 24.05 52.11
N LEU A 15 1.58 23.59 52.74
CA LEU A 15 0.24 24.14 52.60
C LEU A 15 -0.14 24.85 53.90
N SER A 16 -0.40 26.15 53.79
CA SER A 16 -0.94 26.99 54.85
C SER A 16 -2.46 26.81 54.96
N SER A 17 -2.93 26.78 56.21
CA SER A 17 -4.35 26.72 56.57
C SER A 17 -4.91 28.13 56.78
N PRO A 18 -6.22 28.36 56.55
CA PRO A 18 -6.98 29.36 57.27
C PRO A 18 -8.08 28.74 58.14
N ARG A 19 -8.17 29.25 59.36
CA ARG A 19 -9.26 29.04 60.32
C ARG A 19 -10.36 30.10 60.15
N SER A 20 -11.47 29.81 60.83
CA SER A 20 -12.68 30.60 61.13
C SER A 20 -13.82 30.37 60.12
N GLY A 21 -15.04 30.02 60.50
CA GLY A 21 -15.64 29.83 61.81
C GLY A 21 -16.96 30.58 61.88
N THR A 22 -18.06 29.96 61.43
CA THR A 22 -19.42 30.40 61.76
C THR A 22 -20.48 29.31 61.51
N ASP A 23 -21.25 29.06 62.57
CA ASP A 23 -22.64 28.56 62.66
C ASP A 23 -23.06 27.21 62.03
N GLU A 24 -22.75 26.16 62.78
CA GLU A 24 -23.17 24.78 62.58
C GLU A 24 -24.52 24.48 63.29
N LYS A 25 -25.60 25.21 62.98
CA LYS A 25 -26.96 24.79 63.43
C LYS A 25 -28.11 24.89 62.42
N GLU A 26 -27.91 25.45 61.23
CA GLU A 26 -28.94 25.41 60.16
C GLU A 26 -28.78 24.30 59.12
N LEU A 27 -27.65 23.57 59.11
CA LEU A 27 -27.35 22.58 58.05
C LEU A 27 -28.01 21.20 58.20
N LYS A 28 -28.72 20.92 59.31
CA LYS A 28 -29.31 19.58 59.54
C LYS A 28 -30.74 19.38 59.00
N LYS A 29 -31.40 20.42 58.46
CA LYS A 29 -32.72 20.27 57.78
C LYS A 29 -32.63 20.20 56.24
N GLY A 30 -31.51 20.62 55.63
CA GLY A 30 -31.29 20.53 54.18
C GLY A 30 -30.84 19.15 53.69
N ASP A 31 -30.21 18.34 54.55
CA ASP A 31 -29.52 17.12 54.13
C ASP A 31 -30.44 15.89 53.98
N LEU A 32 -31.65 15.93 54.54
CA LEU A 32 -32.68 14.90 54.33
C LEU A 32 -33.40 15.04 52.97
N ARG A 33 -33.55 16.26 52.44
CA ARG A 33 -34.13 16.48 51.10
C ARG A 33 -33.16 16.15 49.97
N PHE A 34 -31.85 16.28 50.18
CA PHE A 34 -30.84 15.92 49.18
C PHE A 34 -30.62 14.41 49.01
N ARG A 35 -30.89 13.60 50.04
CA ARG A 35 -30.77 12.13 49.94
C ARG A 35 -31.96 11.45 49.24
N PHE A 36 -33.16 12.02 49.30
CA PHE A 36 -34.32 11.51 48.56
C PHE A 36 -34.21 11.75 47.05
N ASN A 37 -33.77 12.95 46.65
CA ASN A 37 -33.60 13.31 45.22
C ASN A 37 -32.53 12.47 44.49
N ARG A 38 -31.51 11.96 45.20
CA ARG A 38 -30.45 11.13 44.58
C ARG A 38 -30.91 9.71 44.23
N ARG A 39 -31.89 9.16 44.95
CA ARG A 39 -32.45 7.82 44.67
C ARG A 39 -33.44 7.87 43.51
N GLU A 40 -34.33 8.87 43.48
CA GLU A 40 -35.24 9.08 42.34
C GLU A 40 -34.48 9.45 41.07
N SER A 41 -33.47 10.33 41.16
CA SER A 41 -32.63 10.66 40.00
C SER A 41 -31.87 9.43 39.47
N ARG A 42 -31.41 8.51 40.35
CA ARG A 42 -30.79 7.24 39.91
C ARG A 42 -31.81 6.28 39.30
N LEU A 43 -33.02 6.17 39.85
CA LEU A 43 -34.08 5.32 39.30
C LEU A 43 -34.57 5.82 37.94
N ILE A 44 -34.74 7.14 37.78
CA ILE A 44 -35.07 7.77 36.51
C ILE A 44 -33.96 7.54 35.49
N TRP A 45 -32.69 7.71 35.89
CA TRP A 45 -31.54 7.46 35.01
C TRP A 45 -31.43 5.98 34.61
N LEU A 46 -31.63 5.04 35.53
CA LEU A 46 -31.63 3.59 35.24
C LEU A 46 -32.83 3.17 34.37
N SER A 47 -34.02 3.77 34.57
CA SER A 47 -35.19 3.51 33.73
C SER A 47 -35.01 4.06 32.31
N HIS A 48 -34.38 5.24 32.18
CA HIS A 48 -34.03 5.82 30.90
C HIS A 48 -32.93 5.01 30.22
N GLU A 49 -31.95 4.51 30.95
CA GLU A 49 -30.89 3.64 30.43
C GLU A 49 -31.45 2.28 29.98
N ALA A 50 -32.38 1.69 30.73
CA ALA A 50 -33.06 0.46 30.34
C ALA A 50 -33.90 0.65 29.07
N LYS A 51 -34.67 1.74 28.98
CA LYS A 51 -35.48 2.08 27.80
C LYS A 51 -34.61 2.38 26.58
N VAL A 52 -33.47 3.06 26.76
CA VAL A 52 -32.49 3.30 25.69
C VAL A 52 -31.84 1.98 25.26
N ARG A 53 -31.47 1.08 26.18
CA ARG A 53 -30.93 -0.25 25.86
C ARG A 53 -31.94 -1.11 25.12
N GLU A 54 -33.21 -1.04 25.49
CA GLU A 54 -34.30 -1.75 24.81
C GLU A 54 -34.56 -1.17 23.42
N THR A 55 -34.52 0.16 23.27
CA THR A 55 -34.67 0.84 21.97
C THR A 55 -33.49 0.53 21.04
N LEU A 56 -32.26 0.52 21.56
CA LEU A 56 -31.05 0.12 20.83
C LEU A 56 -31.06 -1.36 20.46
N GLY A 57 -31.48 -2.24 21.37
CA GLY A 57 -31.53 -3.68 21.14
C GLY A 57 -32.58 -4.11 20.12
N ASN A 58 -33.62 -3.29 19.93
CA ASN A 58 -34.67 -3.49 18.93
C ASN A 58 -34.40 -2.78 17.60
N ASP A 59 -33.40 -1.91 17.52
CA ASP A 59 -32.94 -1.32 16.26
C ASP A 59 -32.08 -2.34 15.50
N TYR A 60 -32.73 -3.01 14.56
CA TYR A 60 -32.13 -4.08 13.76
C TYR A 60 -30.87 -3.60 13.02
N GLU A 61 -30.90 -2.43 12.37
CA GLU A 61 -29.77 -1.91 11.60
C GLU A 61 -28.58 -1.52 12.48
N LEU A 62 -28.86 -0.93 13.64
CA LEU A 62 -27.83 -0.57 14.60
C LEU A 62 -27.19 -1.82 15.23
N MET A 63 -28.01 -2.79 15.63
CA MET A 63 -27.51 -4.06 16.16
C MET A 63 -26.74 -4.85 15.11
N MET A 64 -27.17 -4.81 13.85
CA MET A 64 -26.40 -5.31 12.71
C MET A 64 -25.00 -4.68 12.65
N ARG A 65 -24.91 -3.34 12.75
CA ARG A 65 -23.61 -2.63 12.76
C ARG A 65 -22.76 -2.93 13.98
N ILE A 66 -23.37 -3.11 15.16
CA ILE A 66 -22.65 -3.46 16.39
C ILE A 66 -22.11 -4.89 16.29
N ILE A 67 -22.95 -5.85 15.89
CA ILE A 67 -22.56 -7.25 15.70
C ILE A 67 -21.52 -7.36 14.58
N SER A 68 -21.61 -6.52 13.53
CA SER A 68 -20.59 -6.42 12.48
C SER A 68 -19.25 -5.87 12.96
N MET A 69 -19.12 -5.42 14.21
CA MET A 69 -17.83 -5.08 14.83
C MET A 69 -17.24 -6.24 15.65
N VAL A 70 -18.03 -7.27 15.99
CA VAL A 70 -17.59 -8.41 16.81
C VAL A 70 -16.90 -9.45 15.94
N THR A 71 -15.59 -9.31 15.73
CA THR A 71 -14.77 -10.14 14.82
C THR A 71 -14.45 -11.55 15.33
N ARG A 72 -14.53 -11.79 16.64
CA ARG A 72 -14.11 -13.05 17.27
C ARG A 72 -15.21 -14.11 17.17
N VAL A 73 -14.84 -15.28 16.65
CA VAL A 73 -15.76 -16.42 16.46
C VAL A 73 -16.35 -16.91 17.78
N SER A 74 -15.54 -16.96 18.85
CA SER A 74 -16.01 -17.35 20.19
C SER A 74 -17.03 -16.36 20.76
N GLU A 75 -16.82 -15.07 20.57
CA GLU A 75 -17.75 -14.01 21.02
C GLU A 75 -19.04 -14.05 20.20
N ARG A 76 -18.96 -14.22 18.87
CA ARG A 76 -20.15 -14.44 18.02
C ARG A 76 -20.90 -15.72 18.40
N LYS A 77 -20.20 -16.80 18.73
CA LYS A 77 -20.84 -18.03 19.23
C LYS A 77 -21.61 -17.76 20.51
N ASN A 78 -21.06 -16.98 21.43
CA ASN A 78 -21.75 -16.58 22.66
C ASN A 78 -22.96 -15.68 22.37
N LEU A 79 -22.85 -14.74 21.41
CA LEU A 79 -23.97 -13.89 20.99
C LEU A 79 -25.12 -14.71 20.39
N ARG A 80 -24.81 -15.69 19.53
CA ARG A 80 -25.81 -16.61 18.96
C ARG A 80 -26.57 -17.38 20.04
N LEU A 81 -25.88 -17.79 21.10
CA LEU A 81 -26.48 -18.50 22.22
C LEU A 81 -27.34 -17.58 23.11
N ALA A 82 -27.14 -16.26 23.05
CA ALA A 82 -27.84 -15.32 23.91
C ALA A 82 -29.27 -15.01 23.45
N SER A 83 -29.55 -14.98 22.14
CA SER A 83 -30.93 -14.84 21.62
C SER A 83 -31.08 -15.28 20.17
N LYS A 84 -32.30 -15.66 19.77
CA LYS A 84 -32.65 -15.96 18.37
C LYS A 84 -32.46 -14.76 17.43
N LEU A 85 -32.68 -13.55 17.93
CA LEU A 85 -32.44 -12.32 17.17
C LEU A 85 -30.94 -12.18 16.85
N TYR A 86 -30.07 -12.37 17.85
CA TYR A 86 -28.62 -12.33 17.66
C TYR A 86 -28.10 -13.49 16.82
N GLU A 87 -28.75 -14.66 16.89
CA GLU A 87 -28.48 -15.76 16.00
C GLU A 87 -28.75 -15.39 14.53
N SER A 88 -29.94 -14.84 14.25
CA SER A 88 -30.31 -14.34 12.92
C SER A 88 -29.33 -13.28 12.44
N LEU A 89 -29.11 -12.24 13.25
CA LEU A 89 -28.19 -11.15 12.95
C LEU A 89 -26.77 -11.69 12.69
N CYS A 90 -26.22 -12.56 13.54
CA CYS A 90 -24.87 -13.12 13.35
C CYS A 90 -24.73 -14.04 12.11
N ASN A 91 -25.82 -14.43 11.48
CA ASN A 91 -25.87 -15.27 10.28
C ASN A 91 -26.26 -14.49 9.01
N GLU A 92 -26.76 -13.26 9.14
CA GLU A 92 -27.07 -12.42 7.99
C GLU A 92 -25.83 -11.99 7.22
N LYS A 93 -25.88 -12.09 5.89
CA LYS A 93 -24.79 -11.70 4.99
C LYS A 93 -24.35 -10.25 5.20
N GLU A 94 -25.26 -9.35 5.58
CA GLU A 94 -24.99 -7.93 5.80
C GLU A 94 -24.41 -7.62 7.20
N SER A 95 -24.56 -8.50 8.19
CA SER A 95 -23.94 -8.35 9.53
C SER A 95 -22.46 -8.70 9.51
N VAL A 96 -22.04 -9.25 8.38
CA VAL A 96 -20.67 -9.55 8.02
C VAL A 96 -20.18 -8.45 7.07
N LYS A 97 -20.64 -7.20 7.24
CA LYS A 97 -20.00 -6.02 6.65
C LYS A 97 -18.77 -5.66 7.49
N TRP A 98 -17.63 -6.17 7.08
CA TRP A 98 -16.36 -5.79 7.70
C TRP A 98 -15.83 -4.52 7.03
N GLN A 99 -15.67 -3.45 7.81
CA GLN A 99 -14.80 -2.31 7.50
C GLN A 99 -13.30 -2.66 7.57
N CYS A 100 -12.93 -3.94 7.44
CA CYS A 100 -11.55 -4.41 7.53
C CYS A 100 -10.85 -4.54 6.17
N ASP A 101 -11.12 -3.63 5.24
CA ASP A 101 -10.13 -3.28 4.22
C ASP A 101 -9.01 -2.38 4.80
N PHE A 102 -9.11 -2.01 6.09
CA PHE A 102 -8.27 -1.01 6.76
C PHE A 102 -7.20 -1.56 7.72
N ILE A 103 -6.81 -2.83 7.64
CA ILE A 103 -5.60 -3.29 8.33
C ILE A 103 -4.58 -3.69 7.28
N ASP A 104 -3.75 -2.69 6.97
CA ASP A 104 -2.49 -2.78 6.26
C ASP A 104 -1.66 -3.99 6.77
N ARG A 105 -1.04 -4.68 5.82
CA ARG A 105 -0.26 -5.93 6.00
C ARG A 105 1.00 -5.74 6.85
N THR A 106 1.30 -4.51 7.28
CA THR A 106 2.58 -4.14 7.88
C THR A 106 2.54 -3.98 9.40
N THR A 107 1.38 -3.84 10.06
CA THR A 107 1.35 -3.45 11.49
C THR A 107 0.58 -4.35 12.44
N SER A 108 -0.23 -5.32 11.98
CA SER A 108 -0.99 -6.16 12.91
C SER A 108 -0.21 -7.38 13.37
N ARG A 109 0.69 -7.24 14.35
CA ARG A 109 1.36 -8.35 15.06
C ARG A 109 0.42 -9.28 15.84
N ARG A 110 -0.90 -9.17 15.68
CA ARG A 110 -1.88 -10.10 16.28
C ARG A 110 -2.61 -10.86 15.17
N HIS A 111 -1.84 -11.71 14.50
CA HIS A 111 -2.41 -12.70 13.58
C HIS A 111 -3.10 -13.78 14.44
N PHE A 112 -4.37 -14.07 14.14
CA PHE A 112 -5.00 -15.31 14.57
C PHE A 112 -4.32 -16.44 13.80
N ILE A 113 -3.18 -16.90 14.31
CA ILE A 113 -2.60 -18.15 13.86
C ILE A 113 -3.28 -19.24 14.70
N HIS A 114 -4.34 -19.86 14.17
CA HIS A 114 -4.75 -21.17 14.66
C HIS A 114 -3.78 -22.22 14.12
N THR A 115 -2.52 -22.16 14.56
CA THR A 115 -1.57 -23.26 14.38
C THR A 115 -1.90 -24.31 15.42
N ILE A 116 -2.72 -25.28 15.03
CA ILE A 116 -2.74 -26.56 15.73
C ILE A 116 -1.65 -27.40 15.06
N SER A 117 -0.43 -27.26 15.57
CA SER A 117 0.70 -28.08 15.12
C SER A 117 0.51 -29.49 15.65
N LEU A 118 0.14 -30.42 14.78
CA LEU A 118 0.44 -31.83 14.99
C LEU A 118 1.95 -31.97 14.80
N SER A 119 2.64 -32.55 15.78
CA SER A 119 4.09 -32.47 15.99
C SER A 119 4.99 -33.08 14.89
N ASN A 120 4.47 -33.38 13.69
CA ASN A 120 5.24 -33.75 12.49
C ASN A 120 4.48 -33.45 11.18
N HIS A 121 3.40 -32.65 11.20
CA HIS A 121 2.58 -32.37 10.02
C HIS A 121 2.47 -30.86 9.80
N GLU A 122 2.96 -30.40 8.64
CA GLU A 122 2.69 -29.07 8.11
C GLU A 122 1.19 -28.75 8.19
N ASN A 123 0.83 -27.49 8.42
CA ASN A 123 -0.58 -27.09 8.58
C ASN A 123 -1.39 -27.47 7.32
N LEU A 124 -2.20 -28.52 7.42
CA LEU A 124 -2.97 -29.10 6.31
C LEU A 124 -4.01 -28.13 5.74
N ILE A 125 -4.70 -27.41 6.63
CA ILE A 125 -5.53 -26.26 6.29
C ILE A 125 -5.27 -25.15 7.32
N ASN A 126 -5.08 -23.93 6.86
CA ASN A 126 -4.90 -22.78 7.75
C ASN A 126 -5.77 -21.59 7.29
N LEU A 127 -6.33 -20.85 8.25
CA LEU A 127 -7.03 -19.60 8.02
C LEU A 127 -6.13 -18.45 8.49
N HIS A 128 -5.53 -17.74 7.55
CA HIS A 128 -4.65 -16.63 7.81
C HIS A 128 -5.29 -15.32 7.33
N GLY A 129 -5.90 -14.57 8.26
CA GLY A 129 -6.65 -13.36 7.93
C GLY A 129 -7.89 -13.68 7.08
N SER A 130 -7.87 -13.28 5.80
CA SER A 130 -8.90 -13.60 4.80
C SER A 130 -8.47 -14.68 3.80
N THR A 131 -7.33 -15.34 4.05
CA THR A 131 -6.78 -16.38 3.18
C THR A 131 -6.98 -17.76 3.79
N LEU A 132 -7.60 -18.68 3.03
CA LEU A 132 -7.62 -20.11 3.32
C LEU A 132 -6.46 -20.78 2.59
N ILE A 133 -5.50 -21.31 3.34
CA ILE A 133 -4.35 -22.05 2.82
C ILE A 133 -4.67 -23.54 2.86
N ILE A 134 -4.50 -24.24 1.74
CA ILE A 134 -4.75 -25.67 1.55
C ILE A 134 -3.44 -26.36 1.19
N ASN A 135 -2.98 -27.27 2.06
CA ASN A 135 -1.81 -28.10 1.85
C ASN A 135 -2.16 -29.57 2.13
N LEU A 136 -2.76 -30.24 1.15
CA LEU A 136 -3.29 -31.60 1.26
C LEU A 136 -2.56 -32.55 0.29
N PRO A 137 -1.28 -32.89 0.53
CA PRO A 137 -0.48 -33.64 -0.42
C PRO A 137 -0.81 -35.13 -0.49
N LYS A 138 -1.16 -35.76 0.63
CA LYS A 138 -1.39 -37.21 0.73
C LYS A 138 -2.74 -37.51 1.37
N VAL A 139 -3.27 -38.67 1.03
CA VAL A 139 -4.55 -39.15 1.57
C VAL A 139 -4.23 -40.09 2.71
N THR A 140 -4.43 -39.61 3.94
CA THR A 140 -4.23 -40.40 5.16
C THR A 140 -5.49 -40.38 6.02
N PRO A 141 -5.71 -41.43 6.84
CA PRO A 141 -6.82 -41.45 7.80
C PRO A 141 -6.81 -40.23 8.74
N GLU A 142 -5.62 -39.80 9.18
CA GLU A 142 -5.42 -38.66 10.08
C GLU A 142 -5.83 -37.36 9.41
N THR A 143 -5.42 -37.15 8.14
CA THR A 143 -5.83 -35.97 7.37
C THR A 143 -7.34 -35.95 7.17
N THR A 144 -7.94 -37.10 6.86
CA THR A 144 -9.40 -37.20 6.69
C THR A 144 -10.15 -36.90 7.98
N ALA A 145 -9.67 -37.40 9.12
CA ALA A 145 -10.22 -37.10 10.44
C ALA A 145 -10.08 -35.61 10.79
N TYR A 146 -8.91 -35.02 10.52
CA TYR A 146 -8.66 -33.59 10.68
C TYR A 146 -9.65 -32.75 9.88
N LEU A 147 -9.81 -33.04 8.58
CA LEU A 147 -10.74 -32.33 7.70
C LEU A 147 -12.20 -32.41 8.18
N LYS A 148 -12.62 -33.56 8.72
CA LYS A 148 -13.95 -33.72 9.33
C LYS A 148 -14.14 -32.81 10.55
N ILE A 149 -13.15 -32.73 11.44
CA ILE A 149 -13.20 -31.88 12.63
C ILE A 149 -13.24 -30.39 12.25
N HIS A 150 -12.48 -30.00 11.23
CA HIS A 150 -12.33 -28.59 10.85
C HIS A 150 -13.37 -28.08 9.84
N LYS A 151 -14.21 -28.95 9.28
CA LYS A 151 -15.27 -28.59 8.31
C LYS A 151 -16.14 -27.43 8.80
N THR A 152 -16.69 -27.53 10.00
CA THR A 152 -17.56 -26.49 10.57
C THR A 152 -16.83 -25.17 10.74
N ASN A 153 -15.54 -25.20 11.11
CA ASN A 153 -14.76 -23.98 11.27
C ASN A 153 -14.53 -23.26 9.94
N ILE A 154 -14.29 -23.98 8.85
CA ILE A 154 -14.15 -23.38 7.51
C ILE A 154 -15.48 -22.75 7.08
N ILE A 155 -16.59 -23.50 7.21
CA ILE A 155 -17.93 -23.02 6.85
C ILE A 155 -18.31 -21.77 7.68
N LEU A 156 -18.03 -21.77 8.98
CA LEU A 156 -18.28 -20.62 9.86
C LEU A 156 -17.46 -19.38 9.49
N ASN A 157 -16.32 -19.55 8.83
CA ASN A 157 -15.46 -18.45 8.38
C ASN A 157 -15.59 -18.14 6.88
N SER A 158 -16.39 -18.88 6.13
CA SER A 158 -16.59 -18.76 4.67
C SER A 158 -16.69 -17.33 4.16
N CYS A 159 -17.54 -16.54 4.81
CA CYS A 159 -17.76 -15.12 4.53
C CYS A 159 -16.51 -14.22 4.65
N ARG A 160 -15.49 -14.64 5.41
CA ARG A 160 -14.21 -13.96 5.57
C ARG A 160 -13.16 -14.42 4.55
N ILE A 161 -13.35 -15.59 3.94
CA ILE A 161 -12.40 -16.17 3.00
C ILE A 161 -12.55 -15.43 1.67
N ARG A 162 -11.58 -14.57 1.38
CA ARG A 162 -11.50 -13.79 0.13
C ARG A 162 -10.45 -14.37 -0.82
N THR A 163 -9.46 -15.06 -0.27
CA THR A 163 -8.38 -15.69 -1.03
C THR A 163 -8.28 -17.16 -0.65
N MET A 164 -8.05 -18.03 -1.61
CA MET A 164 -7.69 -19.43 -1.41
C MET A 164 -6.28 -19.65 -1.94
N GLU A 165 -5.35 -20.10 -1.09
CA GLU A 165 -3.98 -20.43 -1.45
C GLU A 165 -3.83 -21.95 -1.48
N VAL A 166 -3.59 -22.51 -2.65
CA VAL A 166 -3.43 -23.94 -2.88
C VAL A 166 -1.94 -24.25 -3.01
N ARG A 167 -1.36 -24.82 -1.95
CA ARG A 167 0.02 -25.31 -1.94
C ARG A 167 0.10 -26.74 -2.44
N CYS A 168 -0.87 -27.55 -2.07
CA CYS A 168 -1.02 -28.88 -2.62
C CYS A 168 -2.46 -29.35 -2.46
N LEU A 169 -3.02 -30.01 -3.49
CA LEU A 169 -4.37 -30.58 -3.42
C LEU A 169 -4.43 -31.93 -4.14
N ASN A 170 -4.38 -33.01 -3.35
CA ASN A 170 -4.66 -34.34 -3.88
C ASN A 170 -6.12 -34.43 -4.39
N GLY A 171 -6.31 -34.95 -5.60
CA GLY A 171 -7.63 -35.05 -6.24
C GLY A 171 -8.67 -35.85 -5.45
N ARG A 172 -8.27 -36.75 -4.54
CA ARG A 172 -9.22 -37.47 -3.67
C ARG A 172 -9.94 -36.56 -2.66
N TYR A 173 -9.43 -35.36 -2.38
CA TYR A 173 -10.09 -34.38 -1.51
C TYR A 173 -11.10 -33.49 -2.23
N ARG A 174 -11.32 -33.67 -3.54
CA ARG A 174 -12.34 -32.90 -4.29
C ARG A 174 -13.73 -33.02 -3.70
N SER A 175 -14.14 -34.22 -3.31
CA SER A 175 -15.46 -34.45 -2.69
C SER A 175 -15.60 -33.74 -1.35
N TYR A 176 -14.50 -33.64 -0.59
CA TYR A 176 -14.48 -32.87 0.66
C TYR A 176 -14.69 -31.37 0.38
N LEU A 177 -13.91 -30.78 -0.53
CA LEU A 177 -14.04 -29.36 -0.88
C LEU A 177 -15.43 -29.04 -1.46
N LYS A 178 -15.95 -29.91 -2.34
CA LYS A 178 -17.33 -29.82 -2.84
C LYS A 178 -18.34 -29.83 -1.69
N SER A 179 -18.12 -30.65 -0.65
CA SER A 179 -19.02 -30.73 0.50
C SER A 179 -18.98 -29.52 1.43
N LEU A 180 -18.01 -28.62 1.28
CA LEU A 180 -17.95 -27.38 2.06
C LEU A 180 -18.93 -26.33 1.52
N ASP A 181 -19.04 -26.25 0.19
CA ASP A 181 -19.95 -25.36 -0.56
C ASP A 181 -20.06 -23.94 0.01
N CYS A 182 -18.91 -23.33 0.30
CA CYS A 182 -18.85 -22.07 1.05
C CYS A 182 -17.79 -21.10 0.50
N PHE A 183 -17.56 -21.15 -0.82
CA PHE A 183 -16.51 -20.39 -1.50
C PHE A 183 -17.03 -19.21 -2.33
N GLU A 184 -18.30 -18.81 -2.16
CA GLU A 184 -18.95 -17.74 -2.93
C GLU A 184 -18.28 -16.37 -2.76
N ASN A 185 -17.49 -16.20 -1.69
CA ASN A 185 -16.81 -14.96 -1.35
C ASN A 185 -15.34 -14.91 -1.81
N VAL A 186 -14.81 -16.02 -2.34
CA VAL A 186 -13.43 -16.16 -2.80
C VAL A 186 -13.25 -15.45 -4.13
N LYS A 187 -12.48 -14.36 -4.15
CA LYS A 187 -12.18 -13.59 -5.35
C LYS A 187 -10.87 -14.01 -6.01
N THR A 188 -9.94 -14.53 -5.22
CA THR A 188 -8.59 -14.87 -5.68
C THR A 188 -8.24 -16.31 -5.33
N VAL A 189 -7.75 -17.06 -6.30
CA VAL A 189 -7.10 -18.36 -6.08
C VAL A 189 -5.62 -18.24 -6.41
N THR A 190 -4.75 -18.59 -5.47
CA THR A 190 -3.30 -18.57 -5.62
C THR A 190 -2.76 -19.99 -5.62
N TYR A 191 -2.07 -20.39 -6.66
CA TYR A 191 -1.24 -21.59 -6.68
C TYR A 191 0.15 -21.24 -6.15
N SER A 192 0.56 -21.90 -5.08
CA SER A 192 1.85 -21.67 -4.41
C SER A 192 2.48 -23.00 -4.01
N PRO A 193 2.87 -23.87 -4.97
CA PRO A 193 3.30 -25.21 -4.67
C PRO A 193 4.55 -25.25 -3.78
N GLU A 194 4.50 -26.07 -2.74
CA GLU A 194 5.67 -26.43 -1.92
C GLU A 194 6.36 -27.70 -2.45
N TYR A 195 5.71 -28.40 -3.37
CA TYR A 195 6.17 -29.66 -3.94
C TYR A 195 5.80 -29.69 -5.44
N PRO A 196 6.63 -30.27 -6.31
CA PRO A 196 6.31 -30.43 -7.73
C PRO A 196 5.14 -31.40 -7.87
N LYS A 197 3.95 -30.84 -8.01
CA LYS A 197 2.69 -31.57 -8.14
C LYS A 197 1.75 -30.82 -9.06
N ASP A 198 1.00 -31.61 -9.82
CA ASP A 198 0.05 -31.11 -10.80
C ASP A 198 -0.92 -30.11 -10.19
N ILE A 199 -1.19 -29.06 -10.94
CA ILE A 199 -2.28 -28.15 -10.62
C ILE A 199 -3.58 -28.91 -10.82
N ASN A 200 -4.29 -29.14 -9.73
CA ASN A 200 -5.64 -29.66 -9.79
C ASN A 200 -6.54 -28.53 -10.32
N LEU A 201 -6.96 -28.54 -11.58
CA LEU A 201 -7.94 -27.54 -12.07
C LEU A 201 -9.37 -28.04 -11.91
N ARG A 202 -9.55 -29.35 -11.85
CA ARG A 202 -10.86 -30.01 -11.75
C ARG A 202 -11.64 -29.64 -10.48
N PHE A 203 -11.01 -29.05 -9.46
CA PHE A 203 -11.76 -28.57 -8.29
C PHE A 203 -12.64 -27.35 -8.60
N PHE A 204 -12.34 -26.55 -9.63
CA PHE A 204 -13.24 -25.47 -10.09
C PHE A 204 -14.57 -26.04 -10.58
N LYS A 205 -14.54 -27.05 -11.46
CA LYS A 205 -15.77 -27.76 -11.88
C LYS A 205 -16.45 -28.49 -10.70
N SER A 206 -15.69 -28.92 -9.69
CA SER A 206 -16.25 -29.64 -8.53
C SER A 206 -16.91 -28.73 -7.50
N CYS A 207 -16.47 -27.48 -7.39
CA CYS A 207 -16.91 -26.51 -6.38
C CYS A 207 -17.63 -25.35 -7.08
N GLU A 208 -18.92 -25.50 -7.39
CA GLU A 208 -19.70 -24.53 -8.16
C GLU A 208 -19.79 -23.13 -7.53
N THR A 209 -19.68 -23.04 -6.21
CA THR A 209 -19.63 -21.76 -5.47
C THR A 209 -18.31 -21.03 -5.63
N LEU A 210 -17.23 -21.70 -6.06
CA LEU A 210 -15.93 -21.07 -6.27
C LEU A 210 -15.87 -20.41 -7.66
N LYS A 211 -16.16 -19.11 -7.69
CA LYS A 211 -16.15 -18.28 -8.90
C LYS A 211 -15.16 -17.12 -8.75
N PRO A 212 -13.84 -17.40 -8.70
CA PRO A 212 -12.84 -16.35 -8.55
C PRO A 212 -12.82 -15.45 -9.77
N THR A 213 -12.42 -14.20 -9.54
CA THR A 213 -12.14 -13.22 -10.60
C THR A 213 -10.65 -13.16 -10.94
N ASN A 214 -9.79 -13.68 -10.05
CA ASN A 214 -8.34 -13.63 -10.18
C ASN A 214 -7.69 -14.99 -9.89
N ILE A 215 -6.76 -15.41 -10.75
CA ILE A 215 -5.87 -16.56 -10.52
C ILE A 215 -4.43 -16.06 -10.44
N ARG A 216 -3.68 -16.52 -9.45
CA ARG A 216 -2.27 -16.17 -9.25
C ARG A 216 -1.40 -17.41 -9.24
N PHE A 217 -0.27 -17.36 -9.95
CA PHE A 217 0.76 -18.38 -9.88
C PHE A 217 1.98 -17.81 -9.14
N LEU A 218 2.33 -18.41 -8.01
CA LEU A 218 3.45 -18.03 -7.17
C LEU A 218 4.38 -19.25 -7.06
N CYS A 219 5.67 -19.08 -7.31
CA CYS A 219 6.65 -20.16 -7.08
C CYS A 219 7.56 -19.83 -5.93
N CYS A 220 7.87 -20.86 -5.16
CA CYS A 220 8.86 -20.83 -4.11
C CYS A 220 10.10 -21.60 -4.58
N HIS A 221 11.23 -20.90 -4.68
CA HIS A 221 12.56 -21.52 -4.65
C HIS A 221 12.93 -22.51 -5.78
N GLY A 222 12.55 -22.26 -7.03
CA GLY A 222 12.99 -23.10 -8.15
C GLY A 222 12.23 -24.42 -8.28
N ILE A 223 11.10 -24.56 -7.59
CA ILE A 223 10.21 -25.72 -7.72
C ILE A 223 9.29 -25.46 -8.92
N PRO A 224 9.40 -26.23 -10.01
CA PRO A 224 8.51 -26.07 -11.14
C PRO A 224 7.07 -26.41 -10.73
N ILE A 225 6.12 -25.65 -11.27
CA ILE A 225 4.70 -26.02 -11.19
C ILE A 225 4.45 -27.02 -12.31
N GLU A 226 4.17 -28.27 -11.92
CA GLU A 226 3.84 -29.30 -12.89
C GLU A 226 2.58 -28.92 -13.69
N PRO A 227 2.48 -29.40 -14.94
CA PRO A 227 1.30 -29.20 -15.77
C PRO A 227 0.01 -29.58 -15.04
N PRO A 228 -1.12 -28.96 -15.42
CA PRO A 228 -2.39 -29.27 -14.79
C PRO A 228 -2.82 -30.71 -15.10
N ASP A 229 -3.68 -31.27 -14.24
CA ASP A 229 -4.16 -32.65 -14.35
C ASP A 229 -5.24 -32.87 -15.44
N VAL A 230 -5.22 -32.04 -16.48
CA VAL A 230 -6.18 -31.99 -17.57
C VAL A 230 -5.45 -31.84 -18.90
N ASP A 231 -6.05 -32.34 -19.97
CA ASP A 231 -5.52 -32.15 -21.31
C ASP A 231 -5.53 -30.66 -21.67
N TYR A 232 -4.49 -30.20 -22.37
CA TYR A 232 -4.32 -28.77 -22.67
C TYR A 232 -5.46 -28.19 -23.52
N GLU A 233 -6.06 -29.02 -24.38
CA GLU A 233 -7.23 -28.67 -25.20
C GLU A 233 -8.47 -28.38 -24.35
N GLU A 234 -8.59 -29.02 -23.18
CA GLU A 234 -9.73 -28.83 -22.27
C GLU A 234 -9.48 -27.71 -21.24
N PHE A 235 -8.28 -27.11 -21.20
CA PHE A 235 -7.89 -26.19 -20.13
C PHE A 235 -8.88 -25.03 -19.92
N ASP A 236 -9.30 -24.37 -21.00
CA ASP A 236 -10.25 -23.23 -20.93
C ASP A 236 -11.58 -23.65 -20.31
N GLU A 237 -12.01 -24.91 -20.48
CA GLU A 237 -13.25 -25.40 -19.87
C GLU A 237 -13.19 -25.55 -18.35
N TYR A 238 -11.99 -25.74 -17.79
CA TYR A 238 -11.81 -25.88 -16.35
C TYR A 238 -11.59 -24.55 -15.64
N ILE A 239 -11.21 -23.49 -16.38
CA ILE A 239 -11.10 -22.15 -15.82
C ILE A 239 -12.49 -21.49 -15.81
N PRO A 240 -13.01 -21.07 -14.63
CA PRO A 240 -14.31 -20.43 -14.55
C PRO A 240 -14.43 -19.22 -15.47
N SER A 241 -15.61 -19.02 -16.08
CA SER A 241 -15.92 -17.84 -16.90
C SER A 241 -15.81 -16.51 -16.13
N SER A 242 -15.92 -16.56 -14.80
CA SER A 242 -15.73 -15.41 -13.90
C SER A 242 -14.29 -14.92 -13.82
N VAL A 243 -13.30 -15.72 -14.25
CA VAL A 243 -11.89 -15.32 -14.19
C VAL A 243 -11.64 -14.27 -15.25
N GLU A 244 -11.22 -13.10 -14.79
CA GLU A 244 -10.89 -11.94 -15.63
C GLU A 244 -9.39 -11.64 -15.60
N LYS A 245 -8.71 -11.98 -14.49
CA LYS A 245 -7.30 -11.63 -14.24
C LYS A 245 -6.45 -12.86 -13.95
N ILE A 246 -5.25 -12.90 -14.54
CA ILE A 246 -4.20 -13.88 -14.23
C ILE A 246 -2.91 -13.15 -13.86
N GLU A 247 -2.29 -13.51 -12.72
CA GLU A 247 -1.00 -12.94 -12.28
C GLU A 247 0.10 -14.02 -12.28
N LEU A 248 1.22 -13.76 -12.96
CA LEU A 248 2.38 -14.64 -13.04
C LEU A 248 3.53 -14.08 -12.18
N LEU A 249 3.72 -14.69 -11.02
CA LEU A 249 4.66 -14.28 -9.97
C LEU A 249 5.79 -15.31 -9.77
N CYS A 250 6.05 -16.12 -10.79
CA CYS A 250 7.05 -17.19 -10.82
C CYS A 250 8.00 -17.00 -12.00
N ARG A 251 9.03 -17.84 -12.11
CA ARG A 251 9.87 -17.84 -13.30
C ARG A 251 9.11 -18.45 -14.48
N PRO A 252 9.38 -18.02 -15.73
CA PRO A 252 8.70 -18.56 -16.90
C PRO A 252 8.96 -20.06 -17.11
N ASP A 253 10.15 -20.55 -16.79
CA ASP A 253 10.52 -21.97 -16.89
C ASP A 253 9.81 -22.85 -15.85
N GLU A 254 9.38 -22.27 -14.72
CA GLU A 254 8.60 -22.99 -13.70
C GLU A 254 7.14 -23.21 -14.13
N ILE A 255 6.66 -22.52 -15.17
CA ILE A 255 5.30 -22.65 -15.70
C ILE A 255 5.31 -22.77 -17.22
N ASP A 256 6.33 -23.42 -17.81
CA ASP A 256 6.50 -23.40 -19.27
C ASP A 256 5.30 -23.99 -20.04
N TRP A 257 4.56 -24.90 -19.41
CA TRP A 257 3.32 -25.47 -19.96
C TRP A 257 2.24 -24.41 -20.22
N ILE A 258 2.27 -23.25 -19.56
CA ILE A 258 1.27 -22.18 -19.75
C ILE A 258 1.31 -21.64 -21.17
N PHE A 259 2.49 -21.63 -21.80
CA PHE A 259 2.66 -21.16 -23.17
C PHE A 259 2.09 -22.15 -24.18
N GLU A 260 2.15 -23.45 -23.88
CA GLU A 260 1.53 -24.49 -24.70
C GLU A 260 0.00 -24.45 -24.57
N VAL A 261 -0.49 -24.33 -23.33
CA VAL A 261 -1.93 -24.17 -23.04
C VAL A 261 -2.52 -22.92 -23.72
N ALA A 262 -1.77 -21.81 -23.76
CA ALA A 262 -2.20 -20.59 -24.43
C ALA A 262 -2.47 -20.76 -25.94
N ASN A 263 -2.01 -21.85 -26.57
CA ASN A 263 -2.39 -22.17 -27.95
C ASN A 263 -3.88 -22.51 -28.10
N PHE A 264 -4.50 -23.04 -27.03
CA PHE A 264 -5.88 -23.54 -27.01
C PHE A 264 -6.87 -22.57 -26.38
N ILE A 265 -6.39 -21.51 -25.75
CA ILE A 265 -7.24 -20.47 -25.15
C ILE A 265 -7.72 -19.50 -26.24
N PRO A 266 -9.03 -19.17 -26.31
CA PRO A 266 -9.53 -18.17 -27.24
C PRO A 266 -8.87 -16.81 -27.07
N GLU A 267 -8.73 -16.06 -28.16
CA GLU A 267 -8.19 -14.70 -28.12
C GLU A 267 -9.07 -13.80 -27.24
N LYS A 268 -8.42 -12.94 -26.44
CA LYS A 268 -9.09 -11.96 -25.56
C LYS A 268 -10.09 -12.58 -24.57
N ARG A 269 -9.92 -13.87 -24.26
CA ARG A 269 -10.70 -14.62 -23.26
C ARG A 269 -10.68 -13.97 -21.87
N PHE A 270 -9.54 -13.38 -21.50
CA PHE A 270 -9.32 -12.74 -20.22
C PHE A 270 -9.14 -11.23 -20.36
N GLU A 271 -9.42 -10.48 -19.29
CA GLU A 271 -9.28 -9.04 -19.28
C GLU A 271 -7.83 -8.61 -19.02
N ASN A 272 -7.16 -9.22 -18.04
CA ASN A 272 -5.86 -8.74 -17.55
C ASN A 272 -4.86 -9.86 -17.32
N LEU A 273 -3.65 -9.72 -17.87
CA LEU A 273 -2.46 -10.47 -17.49
C LEU A 273 -1.53 -9.57 -16.69
N VAL A 274 -1.02 -10.02 -15.54
CA VAL A 274 -0.02 -9.29 -14.76
C VAL A 274 1.26 -10.09 -14.68
N LEU A 275 2.36 -9.53 -15.16
CA LEU A 275 3.68 -10.11 -15.12
C LEU A 275 4.51 -9.41 -14.04
N SER A 276 4.97 -10.19 -13.05
CA SER A 276 5.88 -9.67 -12.03
C SER A 276 7.28 -9.37 -12.58
N SER A 277 8.04 -8.58 -11.82
CA SER A 277 9.46 -8.38 -12.11
C SER A 277 10.24 -9.69 -12.12
N TYR A 278 9.91 -10.61 -11.20
CA TYR A 278 10.56 -11.91 -11.12
C TYR A 278 10.33 -12.76 -12.37
N PHE A 279 9.11 -12.76 -12.92
CA PHE A 279 8.81 -13.43 -14.20
C PHE A 279 9.60 -12.81 -15.35
N VAL A 280 9.57 -11.48 -15.43
CA VAL A 280 10.23 -10.70 -16.49
C VAL A 280 11.76 -10.89 -16.49
N GLU A 281 12.39 -10.86 -15.32
CA GLU A 281 13.83 -11.04 -15.14
C GLU A 281 14.35 -12.37 -15.68
N ASN A 282 13.54 -13.42 -15.58
CA ASN A 282 13.92 -14.78 -15.98
C ASN A 282 13.48 -15.13 -17.42
N LEU A 283 12.72 -14.23 -18.06
CA LEU A 283 12.21 -14.43 -19.41
C LEU A 283 13.30 -14.57 -20.50
N PRO A 284 14.44 -13.85 -20.45
CA PRO A 284 15.53 -14.06 -21.41
C PRO A 284 16.16 -15.47 -21.35
N GLY A 285 16.02 -16.17 -20.21
CA GLY A 285 16.47 -17.55 -20.07
C GLY A 285 15.61 -18.54 -20.87
N LEU A 286 14.43 -18.14 -21.32
CA LEU A 286 13.49 -19.00 -22.02
C LEU A 286 13.73 -18.96 -23.54
N LYS A 287 13.91 -20.15 -24.14
CA LYS A 287 14.05 -20.28 -25.60
C LYS A 287 12.78 -19.78 -26.30
N ASN A 288 12.96 -18.93 -27.31
CA ASN A 288 11.85 -18.31 -28.08
C ASN A 288 10.86 -17.51 -27.21
N SER A 289 11.35 -16.88 -26.14
CA SER A 289 10.55 -16.09 -25.20
C SER A 289 9.61 -15.09 -25.89
N GLY A 290 10.08 -14.38 -26.92
CA GLY A 290 9.24 -13.46 -27.70
C GLY A 290 7.99 -14.15 -28.29
N ARG A 291 8.17 -15.27 -29.01
CA ARG A 291 7.05 -16.02 -29.60
C ARG A 291 6.11 -16.57 -28.51
N LYS A 292 6.66 -17.09 -27.42
CA LYS A 292 5.87 -17.59 -26.28
C LYS A 292 5.04 -16.49 -25.63
N MET A 293 5.61 -15.30 -25.43
CA MET A 293 4.89 -14.13 -24.93
C MET A 293 3.80 -13.66 -25.89
N LEU A 294 4.05 -13.66 -27.20
CA LEU A 294 3.03 -13.31 -28.20
C LEU A 294 1.82 -14.24 -28.10
N ILE A 295 2.05 -15.56 -28.00
CA ILE A 295 0.99 -16.57 -27.86
C ILE A 295 0.24 -16.40 -26.54
N LEU A 296 0.94 -16.18 -25.43
CA LEU A 296 0.30 -15.99 -24.12
C LEU A 296 -0.57 -14.72 -24.11
N THR A 297 -0.03 -13.61 -24.59
CA THR A 297 -0.64 -12.28 -24.42
C THR A 297 -1.87 -12.06 -25.31
N ARG A 298 -2.00 -12.77 -26.43
CA ARG A 298 -3.22 -12.73 -27.27
C ARG A 298 -4.48 -13.19 -26.52
N CYS A 299 -4.33 -13.98 -25.46
CA CYS A 299 -5.43 -14.46 -24.64
C CYS A 299 -6.04 -13.34 -23.77
N PHE A 300 -5.40 -12.17 -23.70
CA PHE A 300 -5.74 -11.08 -22.79
C PHE A 300 -6.00 -9.76 -23.54
N LYS A 301 -6.92 -8.94 -23.03
CA LYS A 301 -7.14 -7.58 -23.55
C LYS A 301 -6.07 -6.60 -23.08
N ASN A 302 -5.68 -6.70 -21.81
CA ASN A 302 -4.68 -5.86 -21.18
C ASN A 302 -3.55 -6.70 -20.57
N VAL A 303 -2.33 -6.19 -20.64
CA VAL A 303 -1.14 -6.78 -20.04
C VAL A 303 -0.41 -5.72 -19.22
N GLU A 304 -0.29 -5.96 -17.92
CA GLU A 304 0.51 -5.16 -17.00
C GLU A 304 1.85 -5.83 -16.78
N VAL A 305 2.93 -5.08 -16.98
CA VAL A 305 4.28 -5.58 -16.86
C VAL A 305 5.01 -4.78 -15.79
N THR A 306 5.42 -5.44 -14.71
CA THR A 306 6.22 -4.83 -13.66
C THR A 306 7.69 -5.18 -13.86
N ILE A 307 8.57 -4.19 -13.84
CA ILE A 307 10.02 -4.35 -13.98
C ILE A 307 10.67 -3.70 -12.77
N ASN A 308 11.35 -4.49 -11.93
CA ASN A 308 12.09 -3.99 -10.77
C ASN A 308 13.55 -4.37 -10.95
N GLN A 309 14.46 -3.41 -10.96
CA GLN A 309 15.87 -3.69 -11.27
C GLN A 309 16.81 -2.95 -10.37
N LYS A 310 17.90 -3.61 -9.98
CA LYS A 310 19.03 -2.96 -9.35
C LYS A 310 20.19 -2.93 -10.33
N LEU A 311 20.56 -1.73 -10.77
CA LEU A 311 21.59 -1.50 -11.78
C LEU A 311 22.70 -0.64 -11.18
N SER A 312 23.92 -0.80 -11.70
CA SER A 312 25.02 0.12 -11.38
C SER A 312 25.23 1.14 -12.48
N TYR A 313 25.47 0.66 -13.69
CA TYR A 313 25.43 1.43 -14.93
C TYR A 313 24.67 0.58 -15.96
N ASN A 314 24.67 0.99 -17.22
CA ASN A 314 24.12 0.23 -18.35
C ASN A 314 22.59 0.15 -18.36
N VAL A 315 21.94 1.26 -17.99
CA VAL A 315 20.48 1.36 -18.09
C VAL A 315 20.04 1.19 -19.55
N ILE A 316 20.78 1.75 -20.50
CA ILE A 316 20.48 1.57 -21.93
C ILE A 316 20.60 0.10 -22.35
N ASP A 317 21.69 -0.59 -21.99
CA ASP A 317 21.85 -2.00 -22.35
C ASP A 317 20.80 -2.89 -21.68
N PHE A 318 20.38 -2.54 -20.47
CA PHE A 318 19.25 -3.19 -19.82
C PHE A 318 18.05 -3.18 -20.75
N PHE A 319 17.58 -2.01 -21.21
CA PHE A 319 16.43 -1.94 -22.13
C PHE A 319 16.68 -2.64 -23.47
N MET A 320 17.91 -2.64 -23.98
CA MET A 320 18.26 -3.32 -25.24
C MET A 320 18.25 -4.85 -25.12
N LYS A 321 18.55 -5.41 -23.94
CA LYS A 321 18.58 -6.86 -23.72
C LYS A 321 17.18 -7.50 -23.69
N TYR A 322 16.14 -6.70 -23.47
CA TYR A 322 14.76 -7.21 -23.41
C TYR A 322 14.03 -6.92 -24.72
N ASP A 323 14.42 -7.63 -25.77
CA ASP A 323 13.77 -7.64 -27.08
C ASP A 323 12.26 -7.95 -27.02
N TRP A 324 11.80 -8.69 -26.01
CA TRP A 324 10.39 -8.99 -25.80
C TRP A 324 9.54 -7.77 -25.42
N LEU A 325 10.14 -6.64 -25.00
CA LEU A 325 9.42 -5.39 -24.70
C LEU A 325 8.64 -4.83 -25.91
N ILE A 326 8.88 -5.34 -27.11
CA ILE A 326 8.18 -4.95 -28.35
C ILE A 326 7.35 -6.05 -28.99
N VAL A 327 7.29 -7.25 -28.41
CA VAL A 327 6.72 -8.42 -29.11
C VAL A 327 5.19 -8.50 -29.01
N PHE A 328 4.53 -7.47 -28.48
CA PHE A 328 3.10 -7.46 -28.27
C PHE A 328 2.33 -6.98 -29.49
N THR A 329 1.17 -7.59 -29.77
CA THR A 329 0.30 -7.14 -30.86
C THR A 329 -0.15 -5.69 -30.64
N SER A 330 -0.52 -5.00 -31.73
CA SER A 330 -1.12 -3.66 -31.66
C SER A 330 -2.52 -3.65 -31.04
N GLU A 331 -3.18 -4.81 -30.94
CA GLU A 331 -4.52 -4.95 -30.37
C GLU A 331 -4.52 -5.19 -28.86
N THR A 332 -3.44 -5.73 -28.31
CA THR A 332 -3.27 -5.93 -26.86
C THR A 332 -2.79 -4.63 -26.22
N ASN A 333 -3.56 -4.10 -25.27
CA ASN A 333 -3.13 -2.95 -24.49
C ASN A 333 -2.04 -3.40 -23.50
N VAL A 334 -0.85 -2.80 -23.56
CA VAL A 334 0.25 -3.17 -22.68
C VAL A 334 0.71 -1.94 -21.92
N GLU A 335 0.86 -2.10 -20.61
CA GLU A 335 1.30 -1.04 -19.71
C GLU A 335 2.53 -1.49 -18.92
N TYR A 336 3.57 -0.68 -18.94
CA TYR A 336 4.80 -0.93 -18.17
C TYR A 336 4.86 -0.07 -16.91
N PHE A 337 5.20 -0.73 -15.81
CA PHE A 337 5.49 -0.15 -14.49
C PHE A 337 6.94 -0.49 -14.14
N VAL A 338 7.83 0.50 -14.19
CA VAL A 338 9.27 0.27 -14.04
C VAL A 338 9.80 0.96 -12.79
N ASP A 339 10.58 0.22 -11.99
CA ASP A 339 11.32 0.69 -10.82
C ASP A 339 12.80 0.29 -10.95
N ILE A 340 13.69 1.28 -11.10
CA ILE A 340 15.13 1.09 -11.19
C ILE A 340 15.78 1.66 -9.92
N VAL A 341 16.56 0.85 -9.23
CA VAL A 341 17.42 1.25 -8.13
C VAL A 341 18.86 1.32 -8.64
N LEU A 342 19.43 2.51 -8.69
CA LEU A 342 20.82 2.73 -9.03
C LEU A 342 21.71 2.54 -7.80
N SER A 343 22.80 1.79 -7.97
CA SER A 343 23.77 1.48 -6.92
C SER A 343 25.19 1.50 -7.45
N LYS A 344 26.21 1.67 -6.59
CA LYS A 344 27.62 1.54 -6.97
C LYS A 344 28.17 0.16 -6.61
N ASN A 345 27.30 -0.85 -6.54
CA ASN A 345 27.70 -2.16 -6.08
C ASN A 345 28.56 -2.86 -7.15
N GLY A 346 29.88 -2.85 -6.94
CA GLY A 346 30.85 -3.59 -7.74
C GLY A 346 32.21 -2.86 -7.86
N PRO A 347 33.28 -3.57 -8.22
CA PRO A 347 34.58 -2.98 -8.56
C PRO A 347 34.56 -2.29 -9.93
N THR A 348 33.44 -2.32 -10.66
CA THR A 348 33.34 -1.81 -12.03
C THR A 348 33.48 -0.29 -12.02
N GLU A 349 34.64 0.17 -12.47
CA GLU A 349 34.84 1.57 -12.81
C GLU A 349 33.87 1.95 -13.92
N TYR A 350 33.35 3.17 -13.87
CA TYR A 350 32.48 3.68 -14.93
C TYR A 350 33.31 3.88 -16.20
N ASP A 351 33.03 3.10 -17.24
CA ASP A 351 33.60 3.31 -18.56
C ASP A 351 32.66 4.16 -19.43
N LEU A 352 33.10 5.37 -19.78
CA LEU A 352 32.38 6.28 -20.68
C LEU A 352 32.22 5.72 -22.10
N GLN A 353 33.12 4.82 -22.53
CA GLN A 353 33.10 4.22 -23.85
C GLN A 353 32.13 3.03 -23.96
N GLU A 354 31.69 2.46 -22.86
CA GLU A 354 30.79 1.31 -22.88
C GLU A 354 29.44 1.69 -22.28
N HIS A 355 29.44 2.41 -21.16
CA HIS A 355 28.24 2.62 -20.38
C HIS A 355 27.38 3.78 -20.86
N GLU A 356 26.06 3.55 -20.90
CA GLU A 356 25.02 4.53 -21.28
C GLU A 356 25.13 5.08 -22.71
N LYS A 357 25.94 4.45 -23.58
CA LYS A 357 25.93 4.76 -25.00
C LYS A 357 24.59 4.34 -25.59
N VAL A 358 23.88 5.30 -26.17
CA VAL A 358 22.65 5.06 -26.91
C VAL A 358 22.98 4.57 -28.33
N PRO A 359 22.61 3.32 -28.70
CA PRO A 359 22.78 2.84 -30.06
C PRO A 359 21.98 3.66 -31.07
N ARG A 360 22.50 3.84 -32.29
CA ARG A 360 21.82 4.62 -33.36
C ARG A 360 20.41 4.09 -33.69
N ASN A 361 20.20 2.79 -33.53
CA ASN A 361 18.93 2.10 -33.81
C ASN A 361 17.98 2.01 -32.61
N PHE A 362 18.33 2.55 -31.44
CA PHE A 362 17.53 2.43 -30.21
C PHE A 362 16.09 2.95 -30.40
N ASN A 363 15.91 4.08 -31.10
CA ASN A 363 14.61 4.68 -31.39
C ASN A 363 13.63 3.78 -32.17
N ASN A 364 14.14 2.85 -32.99
CA ASN A 364 13.31 2.01 -33.86
C ASN A 364 12.94 0.69 -33.19
N LEU A 365 13.54 0.37 -32.05
CA LEU A 365 13.50 -0.96 -31.44
C LEU A 365 12.61 -1.06 -30.23
N LEU A 366 12.13 0.04 -29.66
CA LEU A 366 11.37 0.00 -28.40
C LEU A 366 10.10 0.85 -28.48
N GLU A 367 8.95 0.21 -28.27
CA GLU A 367 7.65 0.89 -28.11
C GLU A 367 7.51 1.50 -26.72
N LEU A 368 8.49 2.32 -26.29
CA LEU A 368 8.52 2.96 -24.97
C LEU A 368 7.32 3.87 -24.69
N LYS A 369 6.52 4.17 -25.72
CA LYS A 369 5.22 4.84 -25.59
C LYS A 369 4.24 4.07 -24.70
N ARG A 370 4.43 2.77 -24.47
CA ARG A 370 3.56 1.94 -23.62
C ARG A 370 3.85 2.08 -22.11
N PHE A 371 4.83 2.90 -21.72
CA PHE A 371 5.20 3.08 -20.31
C PHE A 371 4.23 4.03 -19.62
N LYS A 372 3.68 3.60 -18.49
CA LYS A 372 2.70 4.37 -17.69
C LYS A 372 3.29 4.93 -16.41
N ALA A 373 4.12 4.15 -15.74
CA ALA A 373 4.82 4.55 -14.54
C ALA A 373 6.32 4.24 -14.64
N PHE A 374 7.14 5.22 -14.27
CA PHE A 374 8.59 5.09 -14.30
C PHE A 374 9.17 5.65 -13.00
N LYS A 375 9.92 4.82 -12.29
CA LYS A 375 10.56 5.14 -11.03
C LYS A 375 12.05 4.86 -11.12
N VAL A 376 12.87 5.82 -10.70
CA VAL A 376 14.31 5.65 -10.54
C VAL A 376 14.71 6.21 -9.20
N THR A 377 15.35 5.36 -8.40
CA THR A 377 15.86 5.70 -7.08
C THR A 377 17.34 5.39 -7.00
N CYS A 378 18.00 5.96 -5.99
CA CYS A 378 19.41 5.77 -5.72
C CYS A 378 19.54 5.13 -4.34
N ASP A 379 20.33 4.08 -4.21
CA ASP A 379 20.70 3.58 -2.88
C ASP A 379 21.81 4.44 -2.24
N ASP A 380 22.14 4.13 -0.98
CA ASP A 380 23.10 4.92 -0.19
C ASP A 380 24.51 5.00 -0.79
N SER A 381 24.86 4.10 -1.70
CA SER A 381 26.15 4.11 -2.39
C SER A 381 26.17 5.13 -3.54
N TRP A 382 25.01 5.48 -4.10
CA TRP A 382 24.86 6.43 -5.20
C TRP A 382 24.67 7.87 -4.71
N LYS A 383 25.67 8.41 -4.00
CA LYS A 383 25.60 9.80 -3.48
C LYS A 383 25.85 10.87 -4.53
N LYS A 384 26.70 10.55 -5.51
CA LYS A 384 27.05 11.41 -6.65
C LYS A 384 27.41 10.56 -7.86
N PRO A 385 27.01 10.95 -9.08
CA PRO A 385 27.47 10.28 -10.29
C PRO A 385 28.99 10.45 -10.48
N PRO A 386 29.65 9.55 -11.21
CA PRO A 386 31.01 9.77 -11.72
C PRO A 386 31.14 11.08 -12.52
N LYS A 387 32.34 11.68 -12.57
CA LYS A 387 32.62 13.01 -13.18
C LYS A 387 32.20 13.13 -14.66
N PHE A 388 32.04 12.01 -15.36
CA PHE A 388 31.67 11.95 -16.78
C PHE A 388 30.37 11.19 -17.04
N TYR A 389 29.63 10.83 -15.98
CA TYR A 389 28.38 10.11 -16.14
C TYR A 389 27.38 10.95 -16.91
N THR A 390 26.93 10.43 -18.05
CA THR A 390 25.84 11.02 -18.81
C THR A 390 24.57 10.25 -18.49
N SER A 391 23.64 10.94 -17.83
CA SER A 391 22.36 10.36 -17.46
C SER A 391 21.59 9.93 -18.72
N PRO A 392 21.16 8.66 -18.85
CA PRO A 392 20.39 8.16 -19.99
C PRO A 392 18.92 8.60 -19.94
N PHE A 393 18.46 9.10 -18.78
CA PHE A 393 17.05 9.34 -18.51
C PHE A 393 16.40 10.46 -19.32
N PRO A 394 17.05 11.61 -19.64
CA PRO A 394 16.46 12.58 -20.56
C PRO A 394 16.08 11.96 -21.91
N TYR A 395 16.94 11.09 -22.43
CA TYR A 395 16.68 10.38 -23.68
C TYR A 395 15.55 9.36 -23.53
N LEU A 396 15.60 8.50 -22.50
CA LEU A 396 14.57 7.48 -22.25
C LEU A 396 13.18 8.10 -22.02
N LEU A 397 13.08 9.12 -21.18
CA LEU A 397 11.80 9.77 -20.84
C LEU A 397 11.19 10.51 -22.04
N ASN A 398 12.00 11.09 -22.93
CA ASN A 398 11.53 11.69 -24.18
C ASN A 398 10.78 10.67 -25.08
N MET A 399 11.17 9.39 -25.00
CA MET A 399 10.51 8.31 -25.75
C MET A 399 9.24 7.78 -25.06
N MET A 400 9.10 7.98 -23.74
CA MET A 400 7.95 7.53 -22.95
C MET A 400 6.78 8.51 -23.02
N ARG A 401 6.23 8.72 -24.22
CA ARG A 401 5.25 9.78 -24.49
C ARG A 401 3.91 9.66 -23.73
N ASN A 402 3.54 8.46 -23.28
CA ASN A 402 2.31 8.25 -22.51
C ASN A 402 2.55 8.10 -21.01
N LEU A 403 3.74 8.49 -20.53
CA LEU A 403 4.07 8.41 -19.11
C LEU A 403 3.12 9.29 -18.30
N VAL A 404 2.47 8.69 -17.30
CA VAL A 404 1.51 9.37 -16.41
C VAL A 404 2.15 9.64 -15.06
N LYS A 405 2.96 8.69 -14.57
CA LYS A 405 3.61 8.75 -13.27
C LYS A 405 5.13 8.69 -13.40
N LEU A 406 5.81 9.65 -12.77
CA LEU A 406 7.27 9.73 -12.72
C LEU A 406 7.76 9.89 -11.27
N GLU A 407 8.63 8.99 -10.82
CA GLU A 407 9.40 9.15 -9.58
C GLU A 407 10.90 9.16 -9.90
N LEU A 408 11.65 10.18 -9.51
CA LEU A 408 13.06 10.31 -9.91
C LEU A 408 13.91 10.89 -8.79
N SER A 409 15.01 10.21 -8.44
CA SER A 409 16.06 10.82 -7.61
C SER A 409 16.91 11.77 -8.44
N MET A 410 17.06 13.01 -7.98
CA MET A 410 17.89 14.01 -8.62
C MET A 410 19.40 13.81 -8.36
N ASN A 411 19.78 12.86 -7.49
CA ASN A 411 21.19 12.49 -7.29
C ASN A 411 21.83 11.82 -8.51
N ILE A 412 21.07 11.51 -9.56
CA ILE A 412 21.58 11.00 -10.84
C ILE A 412 22.20 12.08 -11.72
N PHE A 413 22.04 13.36 -11.38
CA PHE A 413 22.54 14.50 -12.16
C PHE A 413 23.77 15.14 -11.52
N LEU A 414 24.65 15.71 -12.35
CA LEU A 414 25.87 16.38 -11.91
C LEU A 414 25.67 17.90 -11.78
N THR A 415 24.88 18.48 -12.68
CA THR A 415 24.66 19.93 -12.77
C THR A 415 23.18 20.31 -12.80
N THR A 416 22.88 21.58 -12.49
CA THR A 416 21.51 22.08 -12.61
C THR A 416 21.04 22.14 -14.06
N ALA A 417 21.98 22.28 -15.01
CA ALA A 417 21.67 22.25 -16.44
C ALA A 417 21.18 20.86 -16.86
N ASP A 418 21.74 19.78 -16.29
CA ASP A 418 21.27 18.41 -16.57
C ASP A 418 19.82 18.21 -16.11
N VAL A 419 19.47 18.77 -14.95
CA VAL A 419 18.10 18.74 -14.40
C VAL A 419 17.14 19.53 -15.30
N GLU A 420 17.52 20.74 -15.73
CA GLU A 420 16.71 21.55 -16.64
C GLU A 420 16.53 20.86 -18.01
N ASN A 421 17.60 20.25 -18.54
CA ASN A 421 17.55 19.46 -19.77
C ASN A 421 16.60 18.25 -19.64
N LEU A 422 16.65 17.51 -18.53
CA LEU A 422 15.67 16.46 -18.26
C LEU A 422 14.25 17.02 -18.28
N ILE A 423 13.97 18.08 -17.52
CA ILE A 423 12.63 18.66 -17.41
C ILE A 423 12.12 19.10 -18.79
N ASP A 424 12.99 19.63 -19.64
CA ASP A 424 12.62 20.07 -20.99
C ASP A 424 12.14 18.92 -21.90
N THR A 425 12.62 17.70 -21.64
CA THR A 425 12.27 16.46 -22.35
C THR A 425 11.03 15.73 -21.82
N LEU A 426 10.48 16.15 -20.67
CA LEU A 426 9.33 15.46 -20.06
C LEU A 426 8.05 15.65 -20.89
N SER A 427 7.20 14.61 -20.87
CA SER A 427 5.94 14.63 -21.60
C SER A 427 4.87 15.46 -20.88
N GLY A 428 4.02 16.13 -21.66
CA GLY A 428 2.86 16.86 -21.13
C GLY A 428 1.75 15.97 -20.57
N THR A 429 1.89 14.63 -20.62
CA THR A 429 0.93 13.65 -20.12
C THR A 429 1.07 13.36 -18.62
N LEU A 430 2.16 13.79 -17.99
CA LEU A 430 2.44 13.53 -16.58
C LEU A 430 1.36 14.14 -15.68
N GLU A 431 0.81 13.31 -14.79
CA GLU A 431 -0.15 13.71 -13.75
C GLU A 431 0.46 13.58 -12.35
N ASP A 432 1.32 12.59 -12.13
CA ASP A 432 1.93 12.28 -10.83
C ASP A 432 3.45 12.37 -10.92
N VAL A 433 4.05 13.36 -10.24
CA VAL A 433 5.50 13.58 -10.26
C VAL A 433 6.06 13.62 -8.85
N LYS A 434 7.07 12.78 -8.58
CA LYS A 434 7.87 12.82 -7.35
C LYS A 434 9.34 12.96 -7.70
N PHE A 435 9.97 14.00 -7.16
CA PHE A 435 11.42 14.16 -7.21
C PHE A 435 12.00 14.03 -5.81
N THR A 436 13.01 13.16 -5.65
CA THR A 436 13.80 13.08 -4.41
C THR A 436 15.15 13.76 -4.61
N ASP A 437 15.83 14.06 -3.51
CA ASP A 437 17.17 14.67 -3.55
C ASP A 437 17.24 16.00 -4.31
N CYS A 438 16.18 16.82 -4.19
CA CYS A 438 15.98 18.06 -4.94
C CYS A 438 16.95 19.21 -4.57
N ARG A 439 18.15 18.93 -4.08
CA ARG A 439 19.15 19.92 -3.67
C ARG A 439 19.61 20.82 -4.81
N MET A 440 19.52 20.32 -6.05
CA MET A 440 19.91 21.00 -7.28
C MET A 440 18.74 21.67 -7.99
N LEU A 441 17.50 21.37 -7.57
CA LEU A 441 16.30 21.93 -8.19
C LEU A 441 16.14 23.39 -7.79
N LYS A 442 16.13 24.28 -8.79
CA LYS A 442 15.91 25.72 -8.62
C LYS A 442 14.47 26.10 -8.98
N GLU A 443 14.07 27.30 -8.60
CA GLU A 443 12.77 27.86 -8.97
C GLU A 443 12.57 27.91 -10.50
N SER A 444 13.63 28.20 -11.27
CA SER A 444 13.60 28.16 -12.75
C SER A 444 13.15 26.80 -13.27
N GLY A 445 13.74 25.72 -12.74
CA GLY A 445 13.39 24.34 -13.10
C GLY A 445 11.95 23.98 -12.72
N ILE A 446 11.45 24.44 -11.58
CA ILE A 446 10.05 24.21 -11.17
C ILE A 446 9.08 24.94 -12.11
N ARG A 447 9.40 26.18 -12.48
CA ARG A 447 8.61 26.94 -13.45
C ARG A 447 8.61 26.25 -14.81
N LEU A 448 9.78 25.77 -15.26
CA LEU A 448 9.90 25.01 -16.50
C LEU A 448 9.05 23.73 -16.46
N LEU A 449 9.11 22.98 -15.35
CA LEU A 449 8.28 21.78 -15.13
C LEU A 449 6.80 22.09 -15.25
N ALA A 450 6.32 23.16 -14.60
CA ALA A 450 4.92 23.57 -14.67
C ALA A 450 4.49 23.96 -16.10
N THR A 451 5.38 24.60 -16.87
CA THR A 451 5.08 24.97 -18.26
C THR A 451 5.05 23.78 -19.21
N LYS A 452 5.91 22.78 -19.00
CA LYS A 452 5.99 21.57 -19.84
C LYS A 452 4.93 20.54 -19.48
N CYS A 453 4.68 20.37 -18.18
CA CYS A 453 3.81 19.32 -17.63
C CYS A 453 2.56 19.95 -16.99
N THR A 454 1.70 20.54 -17.81
CA THR A 454 0.53 21.30 -17.35
C THR A 454 -0.55 20.44 -16.68
N ARG A 455 -0.49 19.11 -16.83
CA ARG A 455 -1.46 18.14 -16.28
C ARG A 455 -1.13 17.61 -14.88
N ILE A 456 -0.03 18.05 -14.27
CA ILE A 456 0.37 17.58 -12.94
C ILE A 456 -0.73 17.89 -11.91
N LYS A 457 -1.25 16.83 -11.28
CA LYS A 457 -2.23 16.83 -10.20
C LYS A 457 -1.57 16.55 -8.85
N ASN A 458 -0.56 15.68 -8.82
CA ASN A 458 0.13 15.29 -7.60
C ASN A 458 1.63 15.55 -7.74
N LEU A 459 2.19 16.37 -6.85
CA LEU A 459 3.61 16.74 -6.87
C LEU A 459 4.26 16.44 -5.51
N SER A 460 5.35 15.68 -5.51
CA SER A 460 6.23 15.49 -4.35
C SER A 460 7.63 16.04 -4.64
N LEU A 461 8.14 16.93 -3.81
CA LEU A 461 9.49 17.48 -3.91
C LEU A 461 10.24 17.25 -2.60
N GLU A 462 11.18 16.31 -2.59
CA GLU A 462 11.84 15.87 -1.36
C GLU A 462 13.31 16.31 -1.30
N SER A 463 13.79 16.63 -0.11
CA SER A 463 15.17 17.06 0.17
C SER A 463 15.56 18.38 -0.52
N LEU A 464 14.66 19.37 -0.49
CA LEU A 464 14.91 20.71 -0.99
C LEU A 464 15.92 21.46 -0.11
N SER A 465 17.03 21.90 -0.72
CA SER A 465 18.10 22.66 -0.04
C SER A 465 17.80 24.16 0.06
N SER A 466 16.95 24.68 -0.84
CA SER A 466 16.80 26.12 -1.06
C SER A 466 15.55 26.69 -0.38
N PRO A 467 15.67 27.77 0.41
CA PRO A 467 14.50 28.54 0.87
C PRO A 467 13.82 29.32 -0.26
N ASN A 468 14.40 29.33 -1.48
CA ASN A 468 13.97 30.20 -2.56
C ASN A 468 12.80 29.64 -3.38
N ILE A 469 12.20 28.53 -2.96
CA ILE A 469 10.99 27.98 -3.59
C ILE A 469 9.84 28.11 -2.58
N PRO A 470 9.14 29.27 -2.53
CA PRO A 470 7.97 29.44 -1.68
C PRO A 470 6.85 28.49 -2.11
N ILE A 471 6.14 27.93 -1.13
CA ILE A 471 4.96 27.06 -1.35
C ILE A 471 3.91 27.80 -2.21
N GLN A 472 3.74 29.10 -1.97
CA GLN A 472 2.83 29.96 -2.74
C GLN A 472 3.19 30.04 -4.23
N LYS A 473 4.49 30.03 -4.58
CA LYS A 473 4.90 30.06 -5.99
C LYS A 473 4.61 28.74 -6.68
N ILE A 474 4.84 27.60 -6.03
CA ILE A 474 4.51 26.27 -6.58
C ILE A 474 3.01 26.20 -6.89
N THR A 475 2.17 26.51 -5.91
CA THR A 475 0.71 26.50 -6.09
C THR A 475 0.25 27.48 -7.17
N TRP A 476 0.96 28.58 -7.37
CA TRP A 476 0.69 29.48 -8.48
C TRP A 476 1.14 28.91 -9.84
N TYR A 477 2.28 28.23 -9.92
CA TYR A 477 2.78 27.64 -11.16
C TYR A 477 1.92 26.46 -11.64
N PHE A 478 1.52 25.55 -10.75
CA PHE A 478 0.74 24.35 -11.10
C PHE A 478 -0.76 24.56 -10.88
N LYS A 479 -1.47 24.99 -11.92
CA LYS A 479 -2.90 25.33 -11.83
C LYS A 479 -3.84 24.15 -11.55
N ASN A 480 -3.44 22.93 -11.90
CA ASN A 480 -4.23 21.71 -11.74
C ASN A 480 -3.85 20.88 -10.49
N LEU A 481 -3.03 21.46 -9.60
CA LEU A 481 -2.47 20.74 -8.47
C LEU A 481 -3.55 20.42 -7.42
N GLN A 482 -3.79 19.13 -7.20
CA GLN A 482 -4.70 18.60 -6.18
C GLN A 482 -3.96 18.21 -4.90
N SER A 483 -2.73 17.71 -5.03
CA SER A 483 -1.91 17.29 -3.90
C SER A 483 -0.48 17.79 -4.01
N LEU A 484 0.05 18.33 -2.90
CA LEU A 484 1.43 18.78 -2.81
C LEU A 484 2.12 18.17 -1.58
N SER A 485 3.27 17.53 -1.79
CA SER A 485 4.18 17.10 -0.73
C SER A 485 5.53 17.78 -0.90
N MET A 486 6.08 18.35 0.17
CA MET A 486 7.38 18.98 0.16
C MET A 486 8.18 18.62 1.40
N TYR A 487 9.42 18.20 1.22
CA TYR A 487 10.37 18.04 2.32
C TYR A 487 11.55 18.99 2.17
N PHE A 488 11.66 19.89 3.14
CA PHE A 488 12.72 20.87 3.20
C PHE A 488 13.82 20.45 4.16
N LEU A 489 15.06 20.48 3.67
CA LEU A 489 16.25 20.36 4.50
C LEU A 489 16.35 21.56 5.45
N SER A 490 17.16 21.41 6.51
CA SER A 490 17.26 22.40 7.58
C SER A 490 17.61 23.79 7.06
N HIS A 491 16.67 24.74 7.18
CA HIS A 491 16.90 26.13 6.84
C HIS A 491 16.01 27.08 7.67
N PRO A 492 16.56 28.18 8.21
CA PRO A 492 15.88 29.03 9.20
C PRO A 492 14.66 29.82 8.67
N LYS A 493 14.40 29.79 7.37
CA LYS A 493 13.27 30.51 6.73
C LYS A 493 12.09 29.61 6.36
N ASN A 494 12.21 28.28 6.45
CA ASN A 494 11.22 27.37 5.87
C ASN A 494 9.87 27.44 6.60
N ILE A 495 9.88 27.44 7.94
CA ILE A 495 8.65 27.59 8.73
C ILE A 495 8.02 28.97 8.57
N GLY A 496 8.84 30.01 8.39
CA GLY A 496 8.34 31.35 8.04
C GLY A 496 7.61 31.37 6.70
N SER A 497 8.09 30.62 5.71
CA SER A 497 7.43 30.44 4.40
C SER A 497 6.06 29.78 4.56
N PHE A 498 5.95 28.73 5.40
CA PHE A 498 4.66 28.12 5.72
C PHE A 498 3.70 29.11 6.41
N ALA A 499 4.16 29.80 7.45
CA ALA A 499 3.34 30.78 8.17
C ALA A 499 2.83 31.89 7.24
N SER A 500 3.67 32.36 6.31
CA SER A 500 3.29 33.32 5.27
C SER A 500 2.26 32.76 4.30
N PHE A 501 2.41 31.50 3.88
CA PHE A 501 1.51 30.84 2.93
C PHE A 501 0.08 30.68 3.47
N VAL A 502 -0.06 30.37 4.77
CA VAL A 502 -1.36 30.28 5.44
C VAL A 502 -1.86 31.61 6.02
N GLU A 503 -1.18 32.71 5.69
CA GLU A 503 -1.46 34.07 6.14
C GLU A 503 -1.55 34.19 7.68
N SER A 504 -0.74 33.42 8.41
CA SER A 504 -0.70 33.46 9.87
C SER A 504 -0.04 34.75 10.37
N ASP A 505 -0.83 35.60 11.02
CA ASP A 505 -0.32 36.81 11.68
C ASP A 505 0.43 36.44 12.97
N SER A 506 1.71 36.80 13.06
CA SER A 506 2.51 36.57 14.26
C SER A 506 2.14 37.51 15.41
N LYS A 507 1.49 38.65 15.13
CA LYS A 507 1.11 39.65 16.12
C LYS A 507 -0.27 39.37 16.74
N ASN A 508 -1.22 38.87 15.95
CA ASN A 508 -2.60 38.67 16.37
C ASN A 508 -2.97 37.18 16.33
N SER A 509 -2.72 36.46 17.44
CA SER A 509 -3.08 35.05 17.64
C SER A 509 -2.74 34.14 16.44
N PRO A 510 -1.51 33.61 16.35
CA PRO A 510 -1.07 32.81 15.21
C PRO A 510 -2.05 31.66 14.93
N ARG A 511 -2.60 31.64 13.71
CA ARG A 511 -3.57 30.64 13.24
C ARG A 511 -3.56 30.59 11.72
N ILE A 512 -4.12 29.52 11.14
CA ILE A 512 -4.38 29.47 9.71
C ILE A 512 -5.51 30.44 9.37
N ASN A 513 -5.19 31.53 8.68
CA ASN A 513 -6.18 32.49 8.18
C ASN A 513 -6.61 32.18 6.75
N LYS A 514 -5.75 31.51 5.97
CA LYS A 514 -6.03 31.08 4.61
C LYS A 514 -5.72 29.60 4.43
N TRP A 515 -6.77 28.83 4.16
CA TRP A 515 -6.62 27.41 3.84
C TRP A 515 -6.11 27.23 2.40
N PRO A 516 -5.20 26.28 2.16
CA PRO A 516 -4.75 25.94 0.82
C PRO A 516 -5.93 25.48 -0.05
N ASP A 517 -6.02 25.98 -1.28
CA ASP A 517 -7.00 25.49 -2.25
C ASP A 517 -6.49 24.24 -2.97
N MET A 518 -6.36 23.15 -2.22
CA MET A 518 -5.97 21.83 -2.71
C MET A 518 -6.53 20.75 -1.79
N ASP A 519 -6.61 19.51 -2.26
CA ASP A 519 -7.20 18.42 -1.49
C ASP A 519 -6.26 17.93 -0.38
N PHE A 520 -4.95 17.99 -0.65
CA PHE A 520 -3.91 17.50 0.24
C PHE A 520 -2.63 18.34 0.18
N LEU A 521 -2.13 18.74 1.34
CA LEU A 521 -0.84 19.39 1.52
C LEU A 521 -0.05 18.68 2.62
N HIS A 522 1.17 18.28 2.30
CA HIS A 522 2.10 17.63 3.20
C HIS A 522 3.43 18.36 3.19
N LEU A 523 3.86 18.87 4.34
CA LEU A 523 5.11 19.59 4.49
C LEU A 523 5.93 18.92 5.57
N ALA A 524 7.19 18.61 5.28
CA ALA A 524 8.15 18.13 6.25
C ALA A 524 9.33 19.10 6.35
N PHE A 525 9.76 19.37 7.57
CA PHE A 525 10.87 20.27 7.87
C PHE A 525 11.89 19.57 8.73
N GLU A 526 13.12 19.52 8.24
CA GLU A 526 14.24 18.94 8.96
C GLU A 526 14.83 19.90 9.99
N SER A 527 15.11 19.38 11.19
CA SER A 527 15.80 20.07 12.28
C SER A 527 15.25 21.48 12.58
N PRO A 528 13.93 21.64 12.82
CA PRO A 528 13.37 22.96 13.15
C PRO A 528 13.94 23.50 14.46
N LYS A 529 14.14 24.82 14.53
CA LYS A 529 14.64 25.48 15.74
C LYS A 529 13.51 25.64 16.76
N ASP A 530 13.86 25.87 18.02
CA ASP A 530 12.86 26.06 19.09
C ASP A 530 11.89 27.22 18.81
N LYS A 531 12.36 28.30 18.18
CA LYS A 531 11.51 29.41 17.76
C LYS A 531 10.46 28.97 16.71
N ASP A 532 10.84 28.05 15.84
CA ASP A 532 9.98 27.54 14.77
C ASP A 532 8.93 26.61 15.38
N LEU A 533 9.34 25.74 16.31
CA LEU A 533 8.45 24.89 17.10
C LEU A 533 7.45 25.72 17.92
N LYS A 534 7.89 26.83 18.54
CA LYS A 534 7.00 27.77 19.24
C LYS A 534 5.97 28.40 18.29
N THR A 535 6.40 28.77 17.08
CA THR A 535 5.52 29.32 16.05
C THR A 535 4.46 28.30 15.63
N LEU A 536 4.87 27.07 15.31
CA LEU A 536 3.96 25.99 14.90
C LEU A 536 2.97 25.61 16.01
N ARG A 537 3.42 25.49 17.26
CA ARG A 537 2.53 25.25 18.42
C ARG A 537 1.52 26.37 18.62
N SER A 538 1.90 27.61 18.31
CA SER A 538 0.99 28.75 18.41
C SER A 538 -0.08 28.66 17.32
N ILE A 539 0.30 28.37 16.07
CA ILE A 539 -0.62 28.11 14.95
C ILE A 539 -1.57 26.96 15.27
N GLU A 540 -1.05 25.85 15.79
CA GLU A 540 -1.85 24.66 16.16
C GLU A 540 -2.88 24.97 17.25
N LYS A 541 -2.50 25.76 18.26
CA LYS A 541 -3.42 26.18 19.34
C LYS A 541 -4.46 27.19 18.85
N GLY A 542 -4.08 28.11 17.96
CA GLY A 542 -4.96 29.16 17.46
C GLY A 542 -5.91 28.72 16.34
N THR A 543 -5.65 27.59 15.68
CA THR A 543 -6.46 27.10 14.56
C THR A 543 -7.62 26.22 15.06
N PRO A 544 -8.89 26.52 14.72
CA PRO A 544 -10.04 25.71 15.13
C PRO A 544 -9.91 24.24 14.71
N ARG A 545 -10.17 23.32 15.64
CA ARG A 545 -9.98 21.89 15.41
C ARG A 545 -11.17 21.28 14.67
N LYS A 546 -10.91 20.76 13.46
CA LYS A 546 -11.68 19.68 12.85
C LYS A 546 -10.79 18.45 12.81
N GLY A 547 -11.26 17.34 13.39
CA GLY A 547 -10.47 16.11 13.53
C GLY A 547 -9.89 15.65 12.19
N GLY A 548 -8.57 15.51 12.13
CA GLY A 548 -7.86 14.99 10.96
C GLY A 548 -7.68 15.96 9.78
N ILE A 549 -8.14 17.22 9.83
CA ILE A 549 -7.94 18.20 8.75
C ILE A 549 -6.58 18.88 8.81
N PHE A 550 -6.13 19.24 10.02
CA PHE A 550 -4.83 19.86 10.25
C PHE A 550 -4.10 19.08 11.34
N ILE A 551 -2.93 18.55 11.02
CA ILE A 551 -2.15 17.68 11.89
C ILE A 551 -0.70 18.16 11.86
N ILE A 552 -0.12 18.34 13.04
CA ILE A 552 1.33 18.53 13.19
C ILE A 552 1.87 17.31 13.92
N LYS A 553 2.86 16.63 13.33
CA LYS A 553 3.56 15.52 13.96
C LYS A 553 5.01 15.91 14.20
N HIS A 554 5.52 15.48 15.35
CA HIS A 554 6.92 15.65 15.73
C HIS A 554 7.58 14.28 15.72
N HIS A 555 8.51 14.09 14.80
CA HIS A 555 9.30 12.88 14.70
C HIS A 555 10.64 13.11 15.40
N GLY A 556 10.96 12.23 16.35
CA GLY A 556 12.26 12.19 16.99
C GLY A 556 13.35 11.75 16.02
N THR A 557 14.59 11.74 16.50
CA THR A 557 15.67 11.05 15.79
C THR A 557 15.39 9.55 15.81
N THR A 558 15.44 8.90 14.67
CA THR A 558 15.33 7.43 14.54
C THR A 558 16.63 6.86 13.98
N ASP A 559 16.79 5.54 13.98
CA ASP A 559 17.95 4.90 13.38
C ASP A 559 18.09 5.24 11.88
N ASN A 560 16.96 5.46 11.21
CA ASN A 560 16.90 5.83 9.80
C ASN A 560 17.08 7.35 9.58
N HIS A 561 16.70 8.19 10.55
CA HIS A 561 16.74 9.66 10.43
C HIS A 561 17.51 10.30 11.58
N ARG A 562 18.72 10.78 11.29
CA ARG A 562 19.59 11.47 12.26
C ARG A 562 19.06 12.82 12.73
N HIS A 563 18.01 13.31 12.10
CA HIS A 563 17.47 14.65 12.32
C HIS A 563 16.05 14.58 12.84
N LYS A 564 15.70 15.50 13.74
CA LYS A 564 14.30 15.70 14.16
C LYS A 564 13.52 16.24 12.96
N ILE A 565 12.34 15.68 12.69
CA ILE A 565 11.49 16.14 11.58
C ILE A 565 10.18 16.64 12.15
N VAL A 566 9.67 17.74 11.61
CA VAL A 566 8.30 18.18 11.87
C VAL A 566 7.50 18.07 10.59
N GLU A 567 6.43 17.30 10.66
CA GLU A 567 5.49 17.04 9.59
C GLU A 567 4.23 17.87 9.84
N ILE A 568 3.74 18.51 8.79
CA ILE A 568 2.49 19.27 8.76
C ILE A 568 1.63 18.68 7.66
N ILE A 569 0.42 18.24 8.02
CA ILE A 569 -0.58 17.75 7.08
C ILE A 569 -1.78 18.68 7.13
N ILE A 570 -2.22 19.15 5.97
CA ILE A 570 -3.49 19.84 5.75
C ILE A 570 -4.27 19.06 4.69
N GLN A 571 -5.51 18.66 4.98
CA GLN A 571 -6.32 17.88 4.06
C GLN A 571 -7.81 18.20 4.16
N LYS A 572 -8.51 18.24 3.02
CA LYS A 572 -9.96 18.52 2.98
C LYS A 572 -10.82 17.38 3.58
N SER A 573 -10.30 16.16 3.57
CA SER A 573 -10.92 14.93 4.08
C SER A 573 -9.84 14.05 4.71
N VAL A 574 -10.20 13.31 5.76
CA VAL A 574 -9.30 12.38 6.48
C VAL A 574 -8.75 11.26 5.60
N THR A 575 -9.40 10.96 4.48
CA THR A 575 -9.00 9.90 3.54
C THR A 575 -7.92 10.35 2.55
N PHE A 576 -7.64 11.65 2.43
CA PHE A 576 -6.74 12.12 1.37
C PHE A 576 -5.28 11.75 1.63
N TYR A 577 -4.82 11.75 2.89
CA TYR A 577 -3.50 11.24 3.24
C TYR A 577 -3.29 9.80 2.76
N GLU A 578 -4.24 8.91 3.06
CA GLU A 578 -4.18 7.50 2.68
C GLU A 578 -4.24 7.29 1.16
N LYS A 579 -5.01 8.11 0.44
CA LYS A 579 -5.02 8.10 -1.03
C LYS A 579 -3.67 8.55 -1.57
N TYR A 580 -3.12 9.63 -1.02
CA TYR A 580 -1.86 10.22 -1.47
C TYR A 580 -0.66 9.28 -1.30
N ILE A 581 -0.54 8.62 -0.14
CA ILE A 581 0.58 7.68 0.12
C ILE A 581 0.52 6.42 -0.75
N LYS A 582 -0.61 6.12 -1.41
CA LYS A 582 -0.73 5.04 -2.41
C LYS A 582 -0.27 5.49 -3.80
N ILE A 583 -0.20 6.80 -4.06
CA ILE A 583 0.24 7.35 -5.34
C ILE A 583 1.74 7.17 -5.48
N PHE A 584 2.53 7.55 -4.48
CA PHE A 584 3.99 7.53 -4.55
C PHE A 584 4.61 6.46 -3.63
N SER A 585 5.89 6.14 -3.87
CA SER A 585 6.71 5.49 -2.84
C SER A 585 6.72 6.30 -1.53
N LEU A 586 6.98 5.63 -0.41
CA LEU A 586 7.02 6.29 0.90
C LEU A 586 7.98 7.50 0.87
N PRO A 587 7.63 8.60 1.55
CA PRO A 587 8.51 9.75 1.71
C PRO A 587 9.89 9.35 2.25
N CYS A 588 10.97 9.92 1.74
CA CYS A 588 12.33 9.49 2.11
C CYS A 588 12.69 9.75 3.60
N TRP A 589 11.83 10.42 4.36
CA TRP A 589 12.00 10.76 5.78
C TRP A 589 11.09 9.96 6.72
N LEU A 590 10.30 9.02 6.19
CA LEU A 590 9.54 8.02 6.95
C LEU A 590 10.25 6.67 6.80
#